data_AF-A0AAW7R211-F1
#
_entry.id   AF-A0AAW7R211-F1
#
_cell.length_a   1.000
_cell.length_b   1.000
_cell.length_c   1.000
_cell.angle_alpha   90.00
_cell.angle_beta   90.00
_cell.angle_gamma   90.00
#
_symmetry.space_group_name_H-M   'P 1'
#
loop_
_entity.id
_entity.type
_entity.pdbx_description
1 polymer ?
#
loop_
_entity_poly.entity_id
_entity_poly.type
_entity_poly.pdbx_seq_one_letter_code
_entity_poly.pdbx_strand_id
1 'polypeptide(L)'
;MPYCHTLFQTVKPEQVENVLSRFAQECFVGGQAAYRLDDGSFSIDAGENDIRAIYDESNTVIRFFCRYKRDAGFYDRKLQTFAAKHGITSSLTMASKLGTDGSRI
;
A
#
# COMPACT_ATOMS: atom_id res chain seq x y z
N MET A 1 9.21 8.59 2.54
CA MET A 1 7.89 8.34 1.93
C MET A 1 6.88 8.21 3.07
N PRO A 2 5.85 9.07 3.16
CA PRO A 2 4.75 8.85 4.11
C PRO A 2 4.01 7.54 3.82
N TYR A 3 3.52 6.88 4.87
CA TYR A 3 2.63 5.74 4.72
C TYR A 3 1.28 6.21 4.15
N CYS A 4 0.77 5.51 3.14
CA CYS A 4 -0.67 5.49 2.94
C CYS A 4 -1.26 4.71 4.14
N HIS A 5 -2.44 5.08 4.62
CA HIS A 5 -2.97 4.47 5.84
C HIS A 5 -3.55 3.09 5.57
N THR A 6 -4.01 2.83 4.36
CA THR A 6 -4.61 1.55 3.97
C THR A 6 -3.54 0.47 3.90
N LEU A 7 -3.85 -0.71 4.44
CA LEU A 7 -3.09 -1.94 4.21
C LEU A 7 -4.03 -3.06 3.73
N PHE A 8 -3.49 -4.01 2.97
CA PHE A 8 -4.21 -5.24 2.62
C PHE A 8 -3.77 -6.36 3.54
N GLN A 9 -4.72 -7.10 4.09
CA GLN A 9 -4.49 -8.14 5.09
C GLN A 9 -4.67 -9.52 4.51
N THR A 10 -4.11 -10.52 5.19
CA THR A 10 -4.34 -11.95 4.90
C THR A 10 -4.00 -12.32 3.45
N VAL A 11 -3.04 -11.61 2.85
CA VAL A 11 -2.55 -11.91 1.51
C VAL A 11 -1.42 -12.90 1.64
N LYS A 12 -1.57 -14.09 1.06
CA LYS A 12 -0.50 -15.09 1.08
C LYS A 12 0.67 -14.64 0.21
N PRO A 13 1.93 -15.00 0.52
CA PRO A 13 3.09 -14.58 -0.26
C PRO A 13 2.95 -14.83 -1.77
N GLU A 14 2.42 -16.00 -2.16
CA GLU A 14 2.20 -16.38 -3.55
C GLU A 14 1.11 -15.57 -4.27
N GLN A 15 0.28 -14.83 -3.53
CA GLN A 15 -0.79 -13.98 -4.08
C GLN A 15 -0.37 -12.52 -4.21
N VAL A 16 0.69 -12.09 -3.53
CA VAL A 16 1.09 -10.67 -3.43
C VAL A 16 1.25 -10.05 -4.81
N GLU A 17 2.06 -10.66 -5.67
CA GLU A 17 2.36 -10.10 -7.00
C GLU A 17 1.12 -10.03 -7.89
N ASN A 18 0.24 -11.04 -7.82
CA ASN A 18 -1.02 -11.05 -8.57
C ASN A 18 -1.98 -9.96 -8.08
N VAL A 19 -2.14 -9.81 -6.77
CA VAL A 19 -2.97 -8.76 -6.17
C VAL A 19 -2.46 -7.37 -6.57
N LEU A 20 -1.16 -7.14 -6.45
CA LEU A 20 -0.54 -5.87 -6.82
C LEU A 20 -0.60 -5.61 -8.33
N SER A 21 -0.43 -6.63 -9.15
CA SER A 21 -0.54 -6.51 -10.61
C SER A 21 -1.94 -6.14 -11.05
N ARG A 22 -2.97 -6.77 -10.48
CA ARG A 22 -4.37 -6.38 -10.74
C ARG A 22 -4.65 -4.95 -10.31
N PHE A 23 -4.12 -4.54 -9.16
CA PHE A 23 -4.26 -3.15 -8.69
C PHE A 23 -3.61 -2.18 -9.68
N ALA A 24 -2.35 -2.42 -10.07
CA ALA A 24 -1.62 -1.59 -11.01
C ALA A 24 -2.36 -1.49 -12.37
N GLN A 25 -2.80 -2.63 -12.90
CA GLN A 25 -3.48 -2.74 -14.18
C GLN A 25 -4.83 -2.03 -14.24
N GLU A 26 -5.64 -2.15 -13.17
CA GLU A 26 -6.98 -1.57 -13.15
C GLU A 26 -6.98 -0.09 -12.74
N CYS A 27 -6.03 0.33 -11.91
CA CYS A 27 -6.10 1.61 -11.22
C CYS A 27 -5.11 2.66 -11.72
N PHE A 28 -4.16 2.30 -12.60
CA PHE A 28 -3.17 3.24 -13.16
C PHE A 28 -3.18 3.23 -14.68
N VAL A 29 -2.84 4.39 -15.25
CA VAL A 29 -2.72 4.56 -16.70
C VAL A 29 -1.57 3.71 -17.20
N GLY A 30 -1.75 3.08 -18.36
CA GLY A 30 -0.74 2.20 -18.97
C GLY A 30 -0.91 0.71 -18.65
N GLY A 31 -1.73 0.35 -17.66
CA GLY A 31 -2.14 -1.04 -17.44
C GLY A 31 -0.97 -2.00 -17.20
N GLN A 32 0.14 -1.52 -16.62
CA GLN A 32 1.32 -2.33 -16.39
C GLN A 32 1.15 -3.19 -15.13
N ALA A 33 1.67 -4.42 -15.18
CA ALA A 33 1.73 -5.29 -14.02
C ALA A 33 2.71 -4.74 -12.98
N ALA A 34 2.53 -5.15 -11.72
CA ALA A 34 3.48 -4.84 -10.67
C ALA A 34 4.76 -5.63 -10.89
N TYR A 35 5.90 -5.07 -10.49
CA TYR A 35 7.17 -5.78 -10.51
C TYR A 35 8.00 -5.45 -9.28
N ARG A 36 8.81 -6.42 -8.86
CA ARG A 36 9.67 -6.31 -7.69
C ARG A 36 10.91 -5.48 -8.02
N LEU A 37 11.30 -4.62 -7.09
CA LEU A 37 12.51 -3.81 -7.14
C LEU A 37 13.63 -4.48 -6.33
N ASP A 38 14.87 -4.05 -6.55
CA ASP A 38 16.07 -4.59 -5.88
C ASP A 38 16.02 -4.42 -4.35
N ASP A 39 15.29 -3.41 -3.86
CA ASP A 39 15.08 -3.16 -2.42
C ASP A 39 13.99 -4.06 -1.80
N GLY A 40 13.41 -4.98 -2.58
CA GLY A 40 12.35 -5.89 -2.17
C GLY A 40 10.95 -5.29 -2.19
N SER A 41 10.80 -4.00 -2.45
CA SER A 41 9.49 -3.36 -2.66
C SER A 41 8.94 -3.64 -4.06
N PHE A 42 7.70 -3.23 -4.31
CA PHE A 42 7.03 -3.37 -5.60
C PHE A 42 6.72 -2.00 -6.19
N SER A 43 7.05 -1.85 -7.48
CA SER A 43 6.52 -0.79 -8.34
C SER A 43 5.10 -1.18 -8.76
N ILE A 44 4.13 -0.28 -8.53
CA ILE A 44 2.69 -0.57 -8.71
C ILE A 44 1.92 0.55 -9.44
N ASP A 45 2.64 1.52 -9.98
CA ASP A 45 2.09 2.73 -10.60
C ASP A 45 2.74 3.04 -11.96
N ALA A 46 3.11 1.99 -12.70
CA ALA A 46 3.75 2.09 -14.01
C ALA A 46 5.07 2.88 -14.03
N GLY A 47 5.78 2.93 -12.89
CA GLY A 47 7.11 3.54 -12.79
C GLY A 47 7.10 5.04 -12.49
N GLU A 48 5.92 5.65 -12.27
CA GLU A 48 5.80 7.04 -11.83
C GLU A 48 6.41 7.26 -10.43
N ASN A 49 6.50 6.19 -9.64
CA ASN A 49 7.14 6.18 -8.32
C ASN A 49 6.46 7.15 -7.33
N ASP A 50 5.15 7.32 -7.46
CA ASP A 50 4.27 8.02 -6.54
C ASP A 50 3.73 7.12 -5.43
N ILE A 51 3.66 5.81 -5.67
CA ILE A 51 3.26 4.81 -4.67
C ILE A 51 4.01 3.49 -4.87
N ARG A 52 4.49 2.92 -3.76
CA ARG A 52 5.10 1.58 -3.71
C ARG A 52 4.35 0.67 -2.76
N ALA A 53 4.52 -0.63 -2.94
CA ALA A 53 4.06 -1.65 -1.99
C ALA A 53 5.24 -2.41 -1.37
N ILE A 54 5.10 -2.80 -0.10
CA ILE A 54 6.00 -3.74 0.57
C ILE A 54 5.14 -4.83 1.22
N TYR A 55 5.54 -6.08 1.03
CA TYR A 55 4.94 -7.19 1.74
C TYR A 55 5.67 -7.42 3.07
N ASP A 56 4.92 -7.34 4.16
CA ASP A 56 5.36 -7.60 5.52
C ASP A 56 4.98 -9.04 5.87
N GLU A 57 5.91 -9.97 5.61
CA GLU A 57 5.70 -11.42 5.75
C GLU A 57 5.29 -11.80 7.17
N SER A 58 5.91 -11.18 8.19
CA SER A 58 5.65 -11.43 9.61
C SER A 58 4.20 -11.17 10.00
N ASN A 59 3.56 -10.18 9.36
CA ASN A 59 2.17 -9.80 9.63
C ASN A 59 1.21 -10.25 8.53
N THR A 60 1.70 -10.85 7.43
CA THR A 60 0.93 -11.24 6.25
C THR A 60 0.11 -10.07 5.65
N VAL A 61 0.73 -8.88 5.61
CA VAL A 61 0.09 -7.65 5.10
C VAL A 61 0.89 -7.00 3.98
N ILE A 62 0.18 -6.36 3.05
CA ILE A 62 0.78 -5.44 2.08
C ILE A 62 0.62 -4.02 2.62
N ARG A 63 1.73 -3.30 2.75
CA ARG A 63 1.80 -1.89 3.15
C ARG A 63 2.08 -1.02 1.93
N PHE A 64 1.47 0.15 1.90
CA PHE A 64 1.60 1.10 0.79
C PHE A 64 2.32 2.38 1.23
N PHE A 65 3.23 2.85 0.39
CA PHE A 65 4.09 3.99 0.65
C PHE A 65 3.85 5.03 -0.42
N CYS A 66 3.21 6.11 -0.02
CA CYS A 66 2.92 7.25 -0.88
C CYS A 66 4.17 8.16 -0.89
N ARG A 67 4.57 8.68 -2.06
CA ARG A 67 5.71 9.59 -2.17
C ARG A 67 5.43 10.93 -1.49
N TYR A 68 4.22 11.44 -1.68
CA TYR A 68 3.79 12.75 -1.18
C TYR A 68 2.61 12.66 -0.22
N LYS A 69 2.68 13.39 0.90
CA LYS A 69 1.62 13.40 1.93
C LYS A 69 0.30 13.94 1.39
N ARG A 70 0.35 14.92 0.47
CA ARG A 70 -0.84 15.53 -0.15
C ARG A 70 -1.66 14.51 -0.96
N ASP A 71 -1.01 13.48 -1.51
CA ASP A 71 -1.63 12.48 -2.38
C ASP A 71 -2.06 11.22 -1.61
N ALA A 72 -1.66 11.10 -0.33
CA ALA A 72 -1.98 9.93 0.49
C ALA A 72 -3.48 9.64 0.58
N GLY A 73 -4.31 10.66 0.78
CA GLY A 73 -5.77 10.49 0.82
C GLY A 73 -6.39 10.10 -0.52
N PHE A 74 -5.77 10.49 -1.65
CA PHE A 74 -6.21 10.05 -2.96
C PHE A 74 -5.90 8.56 -3.17
N TYR A 75 -4.69 8.13 -2.83
CA TYR A 75 -4.29 6.73 -2.94
C TYR A 75 -5.01 5.82 -1.95
N ASP A 76 -5.25 6.26 -0.71
CA ASP A 76 -6.03 5.50 0.28
C ASP A 76 -7.43 5.17 -0.24
N ARG A 77 -8.15 6.14 -0.82
CA ARG A 77 -9.47 5.89 -1.41
C ARG A 77 -9.41 4.90 -2.58
N LYS A 78 -8.37 5.01 -3.41
CA LYS A 78 -8.14 4.10 -4.55
C LYS A 78 -7.89 2.67 -4.08
N LEU A 79 -7.04 2.49 -3.07
CA LEU A 79 -6.75 1.21 -2.43
C LEU A 79 -7.99 0.58 -1.80
N GLN A 80 -8.75 1.36 -1.03
CA GLN A 80 -10.00 0.88 -0.40
C GLN A 80 -11.05 0.46 -1.44
N THR A 81 -11.22 1.25 -2.50
CA THR A 81 -12.16 0.94 -3.58
C THR A 81 -11.78 -0.37 -4.28
N PHE A 82 -10.50 -0.55 -4.58
CA PHE A 82 -9.99 -1.79 -5.16
C PHE A 82 -10.20 -2.98 -4.22
N ALA A 83 -9.85 -2.82 -2.93
CA ALA A 83 -9.99 -3.88 -1.95
C ALA A 83 -11.44 -4.34 -1.80
N ALA A 84 -12.38 -3.39 -1.69
CA ALA A 84 -13.81 -3.69 -1.62
C ALA A 84 -14.33 -4.40 -2.88
N LYS A 85 -13.90 -3.96 -4.08
CA LYS A 85 -14.29 -4.57 -5.35
C LYS A 85 -13.84 -6.03 -5.48
N HIS A 86 -12.66 -6.36 -4.96
CA HIS A 86 -12.03 -7.69 -5.12
C HIS A 86 -12.13 -8.58 -3.88
N GLY A 87 -12.89 -8.16 -2.86
CA GLY A 87 -13.05 -8.93 -1.61
C GLY A 87 -11.77 -9.07 -0.80
N ILE A 88 -10.85 -8.10 -0.90
CA ILE A 88 -9.60 -8.08 -0.13
C ILE A 88 -9.88 -7.40 1.21
N THR A 89 -9.56 -8.09 2.30
CA THR A 89 -9.61 -7.51 3.64
C THR A 89 -8.64 -6.35 3.73
N SER A 90 -9.12 -5.16 4.06
CA SER A 90 -8.29 -3.97 4.24
C SER A 90 -8.62 -3.26 5.54
N SER A 91 -7.63 -2.58 6.10
CA SER A 91 -7.82 -1.73 7.28
C SER A 91 -7.02 -0.44 7.14
N LEU A 92 -7.47 0.58 7.88
CA LEU A 92 -6.71 1.82 8.05
C LEU A 92 -5.78 1.64 9.23
N THR A 93 -4.49 1.85 9.00
CA THR A 93 -3.56 2.15 10.08
C THR A 93 -3.96 3.48 10.67
N MET A 94 -4.50 3.45 11.89
CA MET A 94 -4.53 4.64 12.72
C MET A 94 -3.07 5.05 12.84
N ALA A 95 -2.67 6.15 12.22
CA ALA A 95 -1.46 6.83 12.63
C ALA A 95 -1.67 7.10 14.13
N SER A 96 -1.01 6.30 14.97
CA SER A 96 -1.00 6.50 16.40
C SER A 96 -0.79 7.99 16.60
N LYS A 97 -1.65 8.64 17.39
CA LYS A 97 -1.32 9.92 17.99
C LYS A 97 -0.02 9.70 18.77
N LEU A 98 1.13 9.81 18.11
CA LEU A 98 2.40 10.09 18.77
C LEU A 98 2.41 11.60 18.99
N GLY A 99 1.48 12.04 19.84
CA GLY A 99 1.48 13.35 20.46
C GLY A 99 1.91 13.12 21.89
N THR A 100 3.21 13.28 22.14
CA THR A 100 3.81 13.71 23.41
C THR A 100 3.16 13.15 24.68
N ASP A 101 3.63 12.00 25.15
CA ASP A 101 3.64 11.78 26.60
C ASP A 101 4.88 12.49 27.13
N GLY A 102 4.63 13.63 27.78
CA GLY A 102 5.67 14.43 28.39
C GLY A 102 6.28 13.66 29.54
N SER A 103 7.50 13.17 29.33
CA SER A 103 8.35 12.71 30.43
C SER A 103 8.69 13.91 31.32
N ARG A 104 8.03 13.99 32.48
CA ARG A 104 8.50 14.73 33.65
C ARG A 104 8.68 13.72 34.78
N ILE A 105 9.95 13.40 35.05
CA ILE A 105 10.46 13.11 36.38
C ILE A 105 11.46 14.21 36.73
#